data_AF-A0A7S4LE36-F1
#
_entry.id   AF-A0A7S4LE36-F1
#
_cell.length_a   1.000
_cell.length_b   1.000
_cell.length_c   1.000
_cell.angle_alpha   90.00
_cell.angle_beta   90.00
_cell.angle_gamma   90.00
#
_symmetry.space_group_name_H-M   'P 1'
#
loop_
_entity.id
_entity.type
_entity.pdbx_description
1 polymer ?
#
loop_
_entity_poly.entity_id
_entity_poly.type
_entity_poly.pdbx_seq_one_letter_code
_entity_poly.pdbx_strand_id
1 'polypeptide(L)'
;IFFRPIFFRLSSLRHMSAATVSQTVAAIDAAAQRSGFRCVPVSWEDAQRGTIGGQLSCWGGNISDVRLWEKTGALLYTLRSENWNERLGYVGAKDVAVVTGNTVRGGAPPTPCTLAAYLRGLGGHAAYAGVDNGLSFFVPDVDSILSVRFQTVFLPIATRETVEFCTEVYNYNTRSDADPRNLLLLCTPQGTSVQQDGAGAKRVYFHEVDPRGTAHRYWLEAERSSHKVGGAQAEDQEEAADAAQRGKATAIRIGTRAMGTRFNVQMLIQLPLKQKERPKRHTSAAAGLEYECGLMSAKSCFSASAFDGLHPRGCSRSASASASAASSK
;
A
#
# COMPACT_ATOMS: atom_id res chain seq x y z
N ILE A 1 63.00 6.32 -14.64
CA ILE A 1 62.09 5.23 -14.26
C ILE A 1 60.67 5.80 -14.27
N PHE A 2 59.99 5.65 -15.41
CA PHE A 2 58.63 6.10 -15.65
C PHE A 2 57.74 4.86 -15.70
N PHE A 3 56.67 4.81 -14.89
CA PHE A 3 55.64 3.77 -15.00
C PHE A 3 54.45 4.29 -15.79
N ARG A 4 54.14 3.61 -16.89
CA ARG A 4 52.94 3.80 -17.72
C ARG A 4 51.69 3.32 -16.95
N PRO A 5 50.56 4.03 -17.03
CA PRO A 5 49.27 3.45 -16.70
C PRO A 5 48.83 2.52 -17.84
N ILE A 6 48.56 1.26 -17.49
CA ILE A 6 47.94 0.27 -18.37
C ILE A 6 46.46 0.66 -18.52
N PHE A 7 46.10 1.21 -19.68
CA PHE A 7 44.71 1.36 -20.09
C PHE A 7 44.16 -0.02 -20.49
N PHE A 8 43.34 -0.64 -19.62
CA PHE A 8 42.42 -1.67 -20.06
C PHE A 8 41.27 -1.02 -20.83
N ARG A 9 41.35 -1.11 -22.16
CA ARG A 9 40.24 -0.80 -23.05
C ARG A 9 39.20 -1.92 -22.91
N LEU A 10 38.21 -1.75 -22.04
CA LEU A 10 37.03 -2.62 -21.99
C LEU A 10 36.14 -2.31 -23.20
N SER A 11 36.52 -2.87 -24.34
CA SER A 11 35.69 -2.96 -25.54
C SER A 11 34.61 -4.03 -25.34
N SER A 12 33.51 -3.67 -24.68
CA SER A 12 32.14 -4.17 -24.92
C SER A 12 31.22 -3.60 -23.84
N LEU A 13 30.74 -2.37 -24.04
CA LEU A 13 29.52 -1.91 -23.36
C LEU A 13 28.36 -2.68 -23.99
N ARG A 14 28.17 -3.94 -23.58
CA ARG A 14 26.87 -4.58 -23.71
C ARG A 14 25.88 -3.65 -23.02
N HIS A 15 24.82 -3.25 -23.72
CA HIS A 15 23.62 -2.76 -23.04
C HIS A 15 23.23 -3.86 -22.06
N MET A 16 23.55 -3.68 -20.77
CA MET A 16 23.03 -4.54 -19.73
C MET A 16 21.57 -4.15 -19.59
N SER A 17 20.67 -4.92 -20.23
CA SER A 17 19.24 -4.81 -19.97
C SER A 17 19.01 -4.92 -18.47
N ALA A 18 18.11 -4.09 -17.92
CA ALA A 18 17.67 -4.29 -16.55
C ALA A 18 17.22 -5.75 -16.35
N ALA A 19 17.51 -6.32 -15.18
CA ALA A 19 16.93 -7.60 -14.80
C ALA A 19 15.41 -7.48 -14.80
N THR A 20 14.70 -8.51 -15.23
CA THR A 20 13.24 -8.51 -15.11
C THR A 20 12.84 -8.46 -13.63
N VAL A 21 11.60 -8.05 -13.35
CA VAL A 21 11.04 -8.09 -11.99
C VAL A 21 11.22 -9.49 -11.38
N SER A 22 10.86 -10.55 -12.12
CA SER A 22 10.99 -11.94 -11.66
C SER A 22 12.44 -12.36 -11.38
N GLN A 23 13.40 -11.94 -12.21
CA GLN A 23 14.82 -12.22 -11.97
C GLN A 23 15.32 -11.51 -10.71
N THR A 24 14.89 -10.26 -10.50
CA THR A 24 15.27 -9.46 -9.33
C THR A 24 14.69 -10.06 -8.05
N VAL A 25 13.41 -10.44 -8.07
CA VAL A 25 12.72 -11.17 -6.98
C VAL A 25 13.47 -12.45 -6.61
N ALA A 26 13.77 -13.30 -7.60
CA ALA A 26 14.45 -14.57 -7.34
C ALA A 26 15.83 -14.37 -6.70
N ALA A 27 16.59 -13.37 -7.16
CA ALA A 27 17.89 -13.03 -6.58
C ALA A 27 17.78 -12.53 -5.13
N ILE A 28 16.80 -11.68 -4.84
CA ILE A 28 16.57 -11.15 -3.48
C ILE A 28 16.10 -12.26 -2.55
N ASP A 29 15.14 -13.09 -2.97
CA ASP A 29 14.62 -14.18 -2.15
C ASP A 29 15.74 -15.17 -1.79
N ALA A 30 16.60 -15.53 -2.75
CA ALA A 30 17.76 -16.38 -2.49
C ALA A 30 18.72 -15.77 -1.44
N ALA A 31 18.91 -14.45 -1.45
CA ALA A 31 19.76 -13.76 -0.48
C ALA A 31 19.07 -13.58 0.90
N ALA A 32 17.76 -13.35 0.90
CA ALA A 32 16.99 -12.94 2.07
C ALA A 32 16.40 -14.12 2.87
N GLN A 33 16.28 -15.31 2.26
CA GLN A 33 15.62 -16.48 2.85
C GLN A 33 16.12 -16.82 4.26
N ARG A 34 17.43 -16.77 4.50
CA ARG A 34 18.03 -17.07 5.81
C ARG A 34 17.71 -16.05 6.90
N SER A 35 17.26 -14.86 6.51
CA SER A 35 16.91 -13.78 7.44
C SER A 35 15.40 -13.71 7.72
N GLY A 36 14.61 -14.63 7.17
CA GLY A 36 13.14 -14.65 7.34
C GLY A 36 12.41 -13.57 6.54
N PHE A 37 13.05 -13.01 5.51
CA PHE A 37 12.45 -12.05 4.59
C PHE A 37 12.21 -12.68 3.22
N ARG A 38 11.18 -12.20 2.53
CA ARG A 38 10.83 -12.59 1.17
C ARG A 38 10.17 -11.44 0.42
N CYS A 39 10.23 -11.50 -0.90
CA CYS A 39 9.49 -10.64 -1.79
C CYS A 39 8.04 -11.11 -1.83
N VAL A 40 7.10 -10.18 -1.65
CA VAL A 40 5.68 -10.43 -1.84
C VAL A 40 5.08 -9.38 -2.78
N PRO A 41 4.16 -9.77 -3.68
CA PRO A 41 3.51 -8.85 -4.60
C PRO A 41 2.38 -8.03 -3.96
N VAL A 42 1.91 -8.46 -2.78
CA VAL A 42 0.84 -7.82 -2.02
C VAL A 42 1.26 -7.69 -0.57
N SER A 43 1.09 -6.50 -0.01
CA SER A 43 1.20 -6.25 1.41
C SER A 43 -0.17 -6.16 2.09
N TRP A 44 -0.34 -6.82 3.24
CA TRP A 44 -1.52 -6.61 4.09
C TRP A 44 -1.23 -5.53 5.14
N GLU A 45 -1.99 -4.46 5.06
CA GLU A 45 -1.85 -3.25 5.88
C GLU A 45 -3.07 -3.05 6.79
N ASP A 46 -3.36 -4.09 7.58
CA ASP A 46 -4.51 -4.12 8.47
C ASP A 46 -4.26 -3.25 9.71
N ALA A 47 -5.12 -2.26 9.91
CA ALA A 47 -5.06 -1.36 11.07
C ALA A 47 -6.40 -0.64 11.27
N GLN A 48 -6.93 -0.62 12.49
CA GLN A 48 -8.12 0.16 12.84
C GLN A 48 -7.73 1.41 13.62
N ARG A 49 -8.46 2.51 13.41
CA ARG A 49 -8.35 3.71 14.25
C ARG A 49 -9.13 3.50 15.53
N GLY A 50 -8.45 3.62 16.66
CA GLY A 50 -8.93 3.16 17.97
C GLY A 50 -8.43 1.75 18.29
N THR A 51 -8.94 1.18 19.37
CA THR A 51 -8.44 -0.10 19.92
C THR A 51 -9.57 -1.09 20.11
N ILE A 52 -9.28 -2.39 19.97
CA ILE A 52 -10.15 -3.44 20.53
C ILE A 52 -9.58 -3.77 21.91
N GLY A 53 -10.36 -3.51 22.97
CA GLY A 53 -9.91 -3.76 24.35
C GLY A 53 -8.68 -2.97 24.78
N GLY A 54 -8.47 -1.76 24.24
CA GLY A 54 -7.33 -0.91 24.59
C GLY A 54 -6.02 -1.23 23.85
N GLN A 55 -6.00 -2.22 22.96
CA GLN A 55 -4.83 -2.59 22.16
C GLN A 55 -5.06 -2.46 20.64
N LEU A 56 -3.97 -2.25 19.89
CA LEU A 56 -3.96 -2.31 18.43
C LEU A 56 -4.22 -3.76 17.99
N SER A 57 -5.22 -3.96 17.14
CA SER A 57 -5.64 -5.27 16.66
C SER A 57 -5.66 -5.30 15.14
N CYS A 58 -5.13 -6.37 14.55
CA CYS A 58 -5.32 -6.69 13.13
C CYS A 58 -6.73 -7.22 12.85
N TRP A 59 -7.36 -7.83 13.86
CA TRP A 59 -8.79 -8.14 13.82
C TRP A 59 -9.56 -6.84 13.99
N GLY A 60 -10.24 -6.40 12.94
CA GLY A 60 -10.90 -5.11 12.90
C GLY A 60 -11.50 -4.84 11.53
N GLY A 61 -12.33 -3.80 11.42
CA GLY A 61 -13.08 -3.52 10.20
C GLY A 61 -12.30 -2.76 9.12
N ASN A 62 -10.97 -2.78 9.13
CA ASN A 62 -10.15 -2.04 8.16
C ASN A 62 -8.99 -2.89 7.65
N ILE A 63 -9.27 -3.66 6.60
CA ILE A 63 -8.35 -4.63 6.00
C ILE A 63 -7.98 -4.12 4.61
N SER A 64 -6.68 -3.94 4.37
CA SER A 64 -6.18 -3.30 3.14
C SER A 64 -5.08 -4.12 2.49
N ASP A 65 -5.30 -4.49 1.23
CA ASP A 65 -4.23 -4.94 0.34
C ASP A 65 -3.53 -3.72 -0.27
N VAL A 66 -2.21 -3.72 -0.22
CA VAL A 66 -1.36 -2.71 -0.86
C VAL A 66 -0.46 -3.38 -1.89
N ARG A 67 -0.44 -2.82 -3.10
CA ARG A 67 0.37 -3.29 -4.23
C ARG A 67 1.20 -2.14 -4.79
N LEU A 68 2.30 -2.47 -5.44
CA LEU A 68 3.09 -1.53 -6.22
C LEU A 68 3.01 -1.92 -7.69
N TRP A 69 2.64 -0.96 -8.54
CA TRP A 69 2.52 -1.17 -9.97
C TRP A 69 3.48 -0.26 -10.70
N GLU A 70 4.24 -0.84 -11.62
CA GLU A 70 4.92 -0.08 -12.66
C GLU A 70 3.90 0.45 -13.67
N LYS A 71 4.17 1.61 -14.27
CA LYS A 71 3.29 2.26 -15.25
C LYS A 71 2.99 1.38 -16.47
N THR A 72 3.91 0.49 -16.83
CA THR A 72 3.75 -0.50 -17.92
C THR A 72 2.74 -1.60 -17.59
N GLY A 73 2.30 -1.70 -16.32
CA GLY A 73 1.40 -2.75 -15.84
C GLY A 73 2.11 -3.93 -15.20
N ALA A 74 3.44 -3.88 -15.02
CA ALA A 74 4.14 -4.89 -14.24
C ALA A 74 3.83 -4.75 -12.74
N LEU A 75 3.48 -5.85 -12.10
CA LEU A 75 3.30 -5.91 -10.65
C LEU A 75 4.69 -5.98 -9.99
N LEU A 76 4.99 -5.01 -9.14
CA LEU A 76 6.21 -4.97 -8.35
C LEU A 76 6.03 -5.74 -7.04
N TYR A 77 7.03 -5.67 -6.16
CA TYR A 77 7.08 -6.45 -4.93
C TYR A 77 7.58 -5.59 -3.77
N THR A 78 7.36 -6.08 -2.56
CA THR A 78 7.94 -5.55 -1.32
C THR A 78 8.73 -6.67 -0.65
N LEU A 79 9.96 -6.36 -0.22
CA LEU A 79 10.74 -7.21 0.66
C LEU A 79 10.30 -6.95 2.10
N ARG A 80 9.77 -7.99 2.74
CA ARG A 80 9.29 -7.95 4.13
C ARG A 80 9.38 -9.32 4.79
N SER A 81 9.25 -9.35 6.12
CA SER A 81 9.08 -10.59 6.86
C SER A 81 7.68 -11.18 6.63
N GLU A 82 7.49 -12.45 6.99
CA GLU A 82 6.16 -13.07 6.93
C GLU A 82 5.13 -12.32 7.80
N ASN A 83 3.90 -12.19 7.29
CA ASN A 83 2.83 -11.40 7.91
C ASN A 83 2.59 -11.77 9.39
N TRP A 84 2.62 -13.06 9.73
CA TRP A 84 2.34 -13.54 11.09
C TRP A 84 3.45 -13.21 12.10
N ASN A 85 4.68 -13.01 11.63
CA ASN A 85 5.85 -12.76 12.47
C ASN A 85 6.42 -11.34 12.26
N GLU A 86 5.64 -10.46 11.63
CA GLU A 86 6.11 -9.12 11.31
C GLU A 86 6.29 -8.27 12.57
N ARG A 87 7.45 -7.62 12.65
CA ARG A 87 7.75 -6.67 13.73
C ARG A 87 7.17 -5.31 13.36
N LEU A 88 6.14 -4.90 14.09
CA LEU A 88 5.53 -3.58 13.96
C LEU A 88 6.24 -2.59 14.87
N GLY A 89 6.51 -1.39 14.35
CA GLY A 89 6.95 -0.25 15.14
C GLY A 89 5.76 0.53 15.67
N TYR A 90 5.93 1.20 16.81
CA TYR A 90 4.95 2.14 17.34
C TYR A 90 5.60 3.51 17.54
N VAL A 91 4.93 4.56 17.06
CA VAL A 91 5.43 5.94 17.13
C VAL A 91 4.26 6.90 17.23
N GLY A 92 4.41 8.03 17.93
CA GLY A 92 3.36 9.05 17.97
C GLY A 92 3.35 9.93 16.73
N ALA A 93 2.21 10.52 16.37
CA ALA A 93 2.11 11.40 15.20
C ALA A 93 3.04 12.63 15.29
N LYS A 94 3.38 13.04 16.52
CA LYS A 94 4.35 14.12 16.78
C LYS A 94 5.79 13.75 16.39
N ASP A 95 6.10 12.47 16.26
CA ASP A 95 7.43 11.93 16.01
C ASP A 95 7.61 11.37 14.58
N VAL A 96 6.58 11.52 13.74
CA VAL A 96 6.60 11.21 12.30
C VAL A 96 6.62 12.52 11.52
N ALA A 97 7.56 12.67 10.59
CA ALA A 97 7.63 13.80 9.67
C ALA A 97 6.91 13.48 8.35
N VAL A 98 6.14 14.46 7.87
CA VAL A 98 5.55 14.51 6.51
C VAL A 98 6.00 15.81 5.84
N VAL A 99 5.86 15.90 4.52
CA VAL A 99 6.37 17.04 3.75
C VAL A 99 5.21 17.82 3.16
N THR A 100 5.29 19.14 3.24
CA THR A 100 4.28 20.07 2.73
C THR A 100 4.88 20.96 1.65
N GLY A 101 4.02 21.68 0.92
CA GLY A 101 4.42 22.67 -0.09
C GLY A 101 3.84 22.37 -1.47
N ASN A 102 3.71 21.09 -1.83
CA ASN A 102 3.15 20.63 -3.11
C ASN A 102 1.68 21.03 -3.33
N THR A 103 0.92 21.32 -2.27
CA THR A 103 -0.51 21.65 -2.36
C THR A 103 -0.79 23.16 -2.23
N VAL A 104 0.25 23.97 -2.06
CA VAL A 104 0.15 25.43 -2.17
C VAL A 104 0.00 25.78 -3.64
N ARG A 105 -0.87 26.76 -3.96
CA ARG A 105 -1.09 27.21 -5.34
C ARG A 105 0.23 27.67 -5.97
N GLY A 106 0.68 26.98 -7.01
CA GLY A 106 1.96 27.24 -7.69
C GLY A 106 3.17 26.59 -7.03
N GLY A 107 2.94 25.73 -6.04
CA GLY A 107 3.98 25.08 -5.25
C GLY A 107 4.61 26.01 -4.21
N ALA A 108 5.14 25.41 -3.16
CA ALA A 108 6.06 26.04 -2.22
C ALA A 108 7.22 25.07 -1.95
N PRO A 109 8.39 25.57 -1.48
CA PRO A 109 9.52 24.71 -1.17
C PRO A 109 9.13 23.56 -0.23
N PRO A 110 9.53 22.30 -0.53
CA PRO A 110 9.24 21.15 0.32
C PRO A 110 9.68 21.39 1.76
N THR A 111 8.72 21.42 2.68
CA THR A 111 8.95 21.78 4.08
C THR A 111 8.43 20.69 5.01
N PRO A 112 9.27 20.09 5.88
CA PRO A 112 8.84 19.06 6.81
C PRO A 112 8.00 19.64 7.95
N CYS A 113 6.92 18.95 8.30
CA CYS A 113 6.19 19.16 9.54
C CYS A 113 5.91 17.81 10.22
N THR A 114 5.45 17.82 11.46
CA THR A 114 5.03 16.58 12.12
C THR A 114 3.67 16.14 11.57
N LEU A 115 3.42 14.83 11.52
CA LEU A 115 2.11 14.30 11.15
C LEU A 115 1.01 14.86 12.07
N ALA A 116 1.30 15.05 13.36
CA ALA A 116 0.36 15.69 14.29
C ALA A 116 0.00 17.14 13.87
N ALA A 117 0.97 17.93 13.41
CA ALA A 117 0.71 19.28 12.90
C ALA A 117 -0.05 19.24 11.57
N TYR A 118 0.33 18.34 10.66
CA TYR A 118 -0.35 18.14 9.39
C TYR A 118 -1.81 17.75 9.58
N LEU A 119 -2.10 16.78 10.45
CA LEU A 119 -3.46 16.33 10.75
C LEU A 119 -4.28 17.41 11.47
N ARG A 120 -3.64 18.25 12.28
CA ARG A 120 -4.32 19.39 12.92
C ARG A 120 -4.85 20.39 11.88
N GLY A 121 -4.06 20.64 10.83
CA GLY A 121 -4.40 21.54 9.72
C GLY A 121 -4.83 20.83 8.44
N LEU A 122 -5.32 19.59 8.52
CA LEU A 122 -5.54 18.76 7.33
C LEU A 122 -6.45 19.43 6.30
N GLY A 123 -7.52 20.09 6.75
CA GLY A 123 -8.45 20.80 5.88
C GLY A 123 -7.78 21.84 4.99
N GLY A 124 -6.77 22.55 5.49
CA GLY A 124 -5.99 23.49 4.68
C GLY A 124 -5.09 22.79 3.66
N HIS A 125 -4.43 21.70 4.07
CA HIS A 125 -3.56 20.92 3.17
C HIS A 125 -4.32 20.14 2.10
N ALA A 126 -5.57 19.77 2.36
CA ALA A 126 -6.39 18.88 1.55
C ALA A 126 -7.60 19.56 0.88
N ALA A 127 -7.73 20.89 1.00
CA ALA A 127 -8.84 21.64 0.39
C ALA A 127 -8.94 21.40 -1.13
N TYR A 128 -7.80 21.28 -1.81
CA TYR A 128 -7.74 20.97 -3.24
C TYR A 128 -8.36 19.61 -3.61
N ALA A 129 -8.47 18.70 -2.64
CA ALA A 129 -9.04 17.36 -2.77
C ALA A 129 -10.48 17.28 -2.23
N GLY A 130 -11.11 18.42 -1.94
CA GLY A 130 -12.51 18.49 -1.48
C GLY A 130 -12.70 18.24 0.02
N VAL A 131 -11.63 18.30 0.82
CA VAL A 131 -11.76 18.31 2.28
C VAL A 131 -12.10 19.72 2.74
N ASP A 132 -13.09 19.87 3.62
CA ASP A 132 -13.49 21.16 4.14
C ASP A 132 -12.31 21.90 4.79
N ASN A 133 -12.15 23.17 4.43
CA ASN A 133 -11.09 23.98 4.99
C ASN A 133 -11.29 24.15 6.51
N GLY A 134 -10.19 24.12 7.27
CA GLY A 134 -10.23 24.18 8.73
C GLY A 134 -10.58 22.88 9.45
N LEU A 135 -10.91 21.79 8.73
CA LEU A 135 -11.19 20.51 9.35
C LEU A 135 -9.91 19.88 9.93
N SER A 136 -9.99 19.48 11.19
CA SER A 136 -8.91 18.79 11.91
C SER A 136 -9.19 17.30 11.98
N PHE A 137 -8.19 16.49 11.66
CA PHE A 137 -8.27 15.03 11.79
C PHE A 137 -7.41 14.50 12.93
N PHE A 138 -6.70 15.37 13.65
CA PHE A 138 -5.85 14.98 14.76
C PHE A 138 -6.69 14.71 16.02
N VAL A 139 -6.54 13.53 16.59
CA VAL A 139 -7.17 13.11 17.85
C VAL A 139 -6.04 12.75 18.82
N PRO A 140 -5.72 13.61 19.81
CA PRO A 140 -4.50 13.48 20.61
C PRO A 140 -4.26 12.10 21.23
N ASP A 141 -5.28 11.53 21.85
CA ASP A 141 -5.16 10.24 22.54
C ASP A 141 -4.98 9.08 21.56
N VAL A 142 -5.71 9.12 20.44
CA VAL A 142 -5.68 8.08 19.40
C VAL A 142 -4.38 8.14 18.60
N ASP A 143 -3.95 9.35 18.22
CA ASP A 143 -2.79 9.57 17.36
C ASP A 143 -1.48 9.68 18.17
N SER A 144 -1.54 9.36 19.47
CA SER A 144 -0.37 9.18 20.32
C SER A 144 0.40 7.89 19.99
N ILE A 145 -0.26 6.92 19.34
CA ILE A 145 0.32 5.65 18.92
C ILE A 145 -0.12 5.34 17.48
N LEU A 146 0.84 5.25 16.57
CA LEU A 146 0.68 4.77 15.20
C LEU A 146 1.48 3.50 15.02
N SER A 147 0.85 2.50 14.40
CA SER A 147 1.56 1.33 13.89
C SER A 147 2.32 1.72 12.62
N VAL A 148 3.59 1.34 12.54
CA VAL A 148 4.46 1.61 11.40
C VAL A 148 5.11 0.31 10.93
N ARG A 149 5.04 0.09 9.62
CA ARG A 149 5.71 -1.02 8.92
C ARG A 149 6.82 -0.47 8.05
N PHE A 150 7.99 -1.06 8.17
CA PHE A 150 9.13 -0.75 7.30
C PHE A 150 9.22 -1.81 6.22
N GLN A 151 9.11 -1.37 4.97
CA GLN A 151 9.19 -2.22 3.80
C GLN A 151 10.27 -1.69 2.87
N THR A 152 10.95 -2.60 2.17
CA THR A 152 11.98 -2.24 1.18
C THR A 152 11.55 -2.72 -0.19
N VAL A 153 11.82 -1.93 -1.22
CA VAL A 153 11.53 -2.27 -2.61
C VAL A 153 12.80 -2.05 -3.41
N PHE A 154 13.13 -2.99 -4.29
CA PHE A 154 14.23 -2.85 -5.23
C PHE A 154 13.64 -2.71 -6.64
N LEU A 155 13.70 -1.50 -7.19
CA LEU A 155 13.19 -1.26 -8.53
C LEU A 155 14.23 -1.70 -9.57
N PRO A 156 13.84 -2.49 -10.59
CA PRO A 156 14.76 -2.92 -11.64
C PRO A 156 15.00 -1.78 -12.63
N ILE A 157 15.88 -0.84 -12.27
CA ILE A 157 16.20 0.34 -13.10
C ILE A 157 17.47 0.08 -13.91
N ALA A 158 17.37 0.18 -15.25
CA ALA A 158 18.51 0.12 -16.15
C ALA A 158 19.42 1.35 -16.00
N THR A 159 20.64 1.27 -16.53
CA THR A 159 21.60 2.39 -16.45
C THR A 159 21.10 3.57 -17.28
N ARG A 160 20.87 4.74 -16.64
CA ARG A 160 20.33 5.99 -17.23
C ARG A 160 18.85 5.98 -17.60
N GLU A 161 18.08 5.03 -17.08
CA GLU A 161 16.62 5.01 -17.23
C GLU A 161 15.93 5.41 -15.92
N THR A 162 14.64 5.71 -16.03
CA THR A 162 13.74 5.97 -14.90
C THR A 162 12.62 4.94 -14.90
N VAL A 163 12.08 4.65 -13.72
CA VAL A 163 10.92 3.79 -13.55
C VAL A 163 9.80 4.62 -12.95
N GLU A 164 8.65 4.62 -13.63
CA GLU A 164 7.42 5.21 -13.13
C GLU A 164 6.56 4.14 -12.46
N PHE A 165 6.09 4.40 -11.25
CA PHE A 165 5.30 3.47 -10.46
C PHE A 165 4.27 4.18 -9.57
N CYS A 166 3.29 3.44 -9.07
CA CYS A 166 2.34 3.94 -8.09
C CYS A 166 1.99 2.87 -7.07
N THR A 167 1.41 3.33 -5.96
CA THR A 167 0.83 2.45 -4.97
C THR A 167 -0.64 2.23 -5.30
N GLU A 168 -1.12 1.00 -5.18
CA GLU A 168 -2.53 0.66 -5.28
C GLU A 168 -3.02 0.13 -3.93
N VAL A 169 -4.20 0.58 -3.52
CA VAL A 169 -4.84 0.17 -2.27
C VAL A 169 -6.20 -0.44 -2.60
N TYR A 170 -6.48 -1.62 -2.04
CA TYR A 170 -7.79 -2.26 -2.07
C TYR A 170 -8.22 -2.49 -0.62
N ASN A 171 -9.30 -1.86 -0.20
CA ASN A 171 -9.86 -2.08 1.13
C ASN A 171 -11.11 -2.96 1.08
N TYR A 172 -11.10 -4.06 1.84
CA TYR A 172 -12.20 -5.04 1.84
C TYR A 172 -13.51 -4.49 2.42
N ASN A 173 -13.43 -3.41 3.20
CA ASN A 173 -14.57 -2.80 3.87
C ASN A 173 -15.14 -1.60 3.11
N THR A 174 -14.44 -1.09 2.08
CA THR A 174 -14.95 -0.03 1.21
C THR A 174 -15.81 -0.60 0.09
N ARG A 175 -17.12 -0.40 0.20
CA ARG A 175 -18.11 -0.92 -0.77
C ARG A 175 -18.62 0.13 -1.77
N SER A 176 -18.35 1.40 -1.51
CA SER A 176 -18.73 2.51 -2.38
C SER A 176 -17.79 3.69 -2.19
N ASP A 177 -17.51 4.42 -3.27
CA ASP A 177 -16.70 5.65 -3.23
C ASP A 177 -17.34 6.77 -2.38
N ALA A 178 -18.65 6.69 -2.12
CA ALA A 178 -19.37 7.65 -1.27
C ALA A 178 -19.33 7.35 0.25
N ASP A 179 -18.67 6.25 0.64
CA ASP A 179 -18.48 5.83 2.04
C ASP A 179 -17.12 5.12 2.20
N PRO A 180 -16.00 5.83 1.94
CA PRO A 180 -14.66 5.27 1.98
C PRO A 180 -14.30 4.80 3.39
N ARG A 181 -13.44 3.77 3.47
CA ARG A 181 -12.93 3.31 4.76
C ARG A 181 -11.69 4.08 5.18
N ASN A 182 -10.91 4.59 4.23
CA ASN A 182 -9.67 5.29 4.51
C ASN A 182 -9.57 6.60 3.76
N LEU A 183 -9.07 7.62 4.45
CA LEU A 183 -8.32 8.69 3.81
C LEU A 183 -6.85 8.26 3.75
N LEU A 184 -6.24 8.37 2.59
CA LEU A 184 -4.87 7.96 2.30
C LEU A 184 -3.99 9.20 2.14
N LEU A 185 -2.84 9.20 2.81
CA LEU A 185 -1.78 10.17 2.61
C LEU A 185 -0.61 9.49 1.91
N LEU A 186 -0.30 9.87 0.68
CA LEU A 186 0.94 9.48 0.01
C LEU A 186 1.99 10.56 0.27
N CYS A 187 2.96 10.24 1.12
CA CYS A 187 4.02 11.15 1.52
C CYS A 187 5.32 10.81 0.81
N THR A 188 5.94 11.81 0.19
CA THR A 188 7.25 11.74 -0.45
C THR A 188 8.09 12.94 -0.02
N PRO A 189 9.41 12.93 -0.29
CA PRO A 189 10.26 14.10 -0.11
C PRO A 189 9.80 15.37 -0.84
N GLN A 190 8.98 15.24 -1.89
CA GLN A 190 8.46 16.36 -2.66
C GLN A 190 7.12 16.89 -2.10
N GLY A 191 6.48 16.18 -1.17
CA GLY A 191 5.24 16.62 -0.55
C GLY A 191 4.33 15.47 -0.12
N THR A 192 3.13 15.83 0.34
CA THR A 192 2.11 14.88 0.78
C THR A 192 0.83 15.07 -0.01
N SER A 193 0.30 13.98 -0.54
CA SER A 193 -0.90 13.93 -1.37
C SER A 193 -2.04 13.28 -0.60
N VAL A 194 -3.23 13.83 -0.72
CA VAL A 194 -4.44 13.32 -0.06
C VAL A 194 -5.38 12.72 -1.09
N GLN A 195 -5.84 11.49 -0.83
CA GLN A 195 -6.81 10.77 -1.65
C GLN A 195 -7.62 9.84 -0.74
N GLN A 196 -8.89 9.61 -1.02
CA GLN A 196 -9.64 8.53 -0.36
C GLN A 196 -9.37 7.17 -1.05
N ASP A 197 -9.62 6.09 -0.32
CA ASP A 197 -9.86 4.80 -0.97
C ASP A 197 -11.25 4.78 -1.66
N GLY A 198 -11.62 3.63 -2.22
CA GLY A 198 -12.91 3.47 -2.88
C GLY A 198 -13.24 2.01 -3.13
N ALA A 199 -14.38 1.76 -3.77
CA ALA A 199 -14.80 0.43 -4.16
C ALA A 199 -13.80 -0.15 -5.18
N GLY A 200 -13.34 -1.36 -4.90
CA GLY A 200 -12.31 -2.00 -5.71
C GLY A 200 -10.91 -1.48 -5.43
N ALA A 201 -9.98 -1.79 -6.32
CA ALA A 201 -8.59 -1.37 -6.19
C ALA A 201 -8.44 0.04 -6.73
N LYS A 202 -7.80 0.93 -5.97
CA LYS A 202 -7.56 2.32 -6.35
C LYS A 202 -6.07 2.62 -6.36
N ARG A 203 -5.56 3.12 -7.49
CA ARG A 203 -4.22 3.69 -7.57
C ARG A 203 -4.16 5.02 -6.82
N VAL A 204 -3.07 5.24 -6.12
CA VAL A 204 -2.76 6.42 -5.33
C VAL A 204 -1.62 7.16 -6.00
N TYR A 205 -1.88 8.40 -6.40
CA TYR A 205 -0.95 9.23 -7.15
C TYR A 205 -0.38 10.35 -6.30
N PHE A 206 0.79 10.85 -6.70
CA PHE A 206 1.29 12.10 -6.15
C PHE A 206 0.52 13.27 -6.73
N HIS A 207 0.19 14.25 -5.90
CA HIS A 207 -0.61 15.41 -6.23
C HIS A 207 0.23 16.69 -6.12
N GLU A 208 0.07 17.59 -7.07
CA GLU A 208 0.61 18.96 -7.01
C GLU A 208 -0.46 19.96 -7.45
N VAL A 209 -0.43 21.17 -6.90
CA VAL A 209 -1.38 22.24 -7.24
C VAL A 209 -0.68 23.33 -8.03
N ASP A 210 -1.12 23.54 -9.26
CA ASP A 210 -0.55 24.57 -10.15
C ASP A 210 -0.90 26.01 -9.72
N PRO A 211 -0.34 27.06 -10.37
CA PRO A 211 -0.65 28.45 -10.04
C PRO A 211 -2.13 28.85 -10.23
N ARG A 212 -2.92 28.06 -10.97
CA ARG A 212 -4.37 28.27 -11.14
C ARG A 212 -5.17 27.60 -10.03
N GLY A 213 -4.54 26.78 -9.18
CA GLY A 213 -5.21 26.00 -8.15
C GLY A 213 -5.74 24.67 -8.65
N THR A 214 -5.34 24.23 -9.85
CA THR A 214 -5.72 22.93 -10.39
C THR A 214 -4.77 21.85 -9.88
N ALA A 215 -5.35 20.77 -9.37
CA ALA A 215 -4.60 19.63 -8.89
C ALA A 215 -4.24 18.67 -10.03
N HIS A 216 -2.96 18.33 -10.15
CA HIS A 216 -2.42 17.38 -11.10
C HIS A 216 -2.04 16.08 -10.39
N ARG A 217 -2.08 14.96 -11.10
CA ARG A 217 -1.78 13.63 -10.55
C ARG A 217 -0.64 12.97 -11.31
N TYR A 218 0.35 12.47 -10.59
CA TYR A 218 1.58 11.94 -11.15
C TYR A 218 1.85 10.51 -10.67
N TRP A 219 2.41 9.72 -11.57
CA TRP A 219 3.16 8.53 -11.19
C TRP A 219 4.42 8.97 -10.43
N LEU A 220 4.83 8.17 -9.45
CA LEU A 220 6.12 8.38 -8.80
C LEU A 220 7.20 7.95 -9.79
N GLU A 221 8.29 8.71 -9.84
CA GLU A 221 9.42 8.39 -10.68
C GLU A 221 10.64 8.09 -9.80
N ALA A 222 11.34 7.00 -10.10
CA ALA A 222 12.61 6.65 -9.49
C ALA A 222 13.70 6.57 -10.55
N GLU A 223 14.89 7.03 -10.18
CA GLU A 223 16.11 6.88 -10.94
C GLU A 223 17.20 6.22 -10.09
N ARG A 224 18.20 5.65 -10.76
CA ARG A 224 19.34 5.04 -10.06
C ARG A 224 20.14 6.13 -9.35
N SER A 225 20.47 5.88 -8.07
CA SER A 225 21.41 6.69 -7.31
C SER A 225 22.64 5.87 -6.88
N SER A 226 23.74 6.54 -6.56
CA SER A 226 24.97 5.95 -6.03
C SER A 226 24.93 5.70 -4.52
N HIS A 227 23.91 6.22 -3.83
CA HIS A 227 23.82 6.15 -2.38
C HIS A 227 23.43 4.75 -1.88
N LYS A 228 23.88 4.44 -0.66
CA LYS A 228 23.60 3.16 -0.01
C LYS A 228 22.14 3.06 0.42
N VAL A 229 21.59 1.85 0.32
CA VAL A 229 20.27 1.52 0.86
C VAL A 229 20.34 1.45 2.40
N GLY A 230 19.23 1.78 3.07
CA GLY A 230 19.04 1.56 4.52
C GLY A 230 19.52 2.69 5.44
N GLY A 231 20.52 3.48 5.05
CA GLY A 231 21.03 4.62 5.83
C GLY A 231 20.38 5.97 5.48
N ALA A 232 20.54 6.98 6.35
CA ALA A 232 20.18 8.35 6.01
C ALA A 232 20.91 8.79 4.73
N GLN A 233 20.22 9.55 3.89
CA GLN A 233 20.76 10.08 2.64
C GLN A 233 21.32 11.47 2.87
N ALA A 234 22.51 11.71 2.34
CA ALA A 234 23.19 13.00 2.36
C ALA A 234 23.77 13.21 0.96
N GLU A 235 23.31 14.26 0.32
CA GLU A 235 23.81 14.78 -0.96
C GLU A 235 24.73 15.96 -0.65
N ASP A 236 25.73 16.19 -1.50
CA ASP A 236 26.42 17.48 -1.48
C ASP A 236 25.56 18.59 -2.11
N GLN A 237 26.06 19.83 -2.06
CA GLN A 237 25.31 20.98 -2.58
C GLN A 237 25.13 20.95 -4.10
N GLU A 238 26.10 20.38 -4.82
CA GLU A 238 26.06 20.29 -6.28
C GLU A 238 25.06 19.21 -6.71
N GLU A 239 25.10 18.05 -6.08
CA GLU A 239 24.14 16.95 -6.25
C GLU A 239 22.72 17.41 -5.95
N ALA A 240 22.49 18.09 -4.82
CA ALA A 240 21.18 18.60 -4.47
C ALA A 240 20.67 19.69 -5.43
N ALA A 241 21.56 20.55 -5.93
CA ALA A 241 21.21 21.57 -6.92
C ALA A 241 20.88 20.97 -8.28
N ASP A 242 21.65 19.99 -8.76
CA ASP A 242 21.37 19.24 -9.98
C ASP A 242 20.03 18.50 -9.88
N ALA A 243 19.80 17.79 -8.77
CA ALA A 243 18.54 17.11 -8.50
C ALA A 243 17.35 18.08 -8.54
N ALA A 244 17.46 19.23 -7.85
CA ALA A 244 16.42 20.26 -7.85
C ALA A 244 16.18 20.85 -9.26
N GLN A 245 17.25 21.10 -10.03
CA GLN A 245 17.14 21.59 -11.41
C GLN A 245 16.42 20.60 -12.32
N ARG A 246 16.59 19.30 -12.09
CA ARG A 246 15.89 18.22 -12.79
C ARG A 246 14.50 17.91 -12.21
N GLY A 247 14.04 18.66 -11.22
CA GLY A 247 12.74 18.45 -10.57
C GLY A 247 12.68 17.17 -9.71
N LYS A 248 13.82 16.71 -9.21
CA LYS A 248 13.94 15.52 -8.36
C LYS A 248 13.85 15.88 -6.88
N ALA A 249 13.44 14.88 -6.10
CA ALA A 249 13.51 14.92 -4.65
C ALA A 249 14.96 15.12 -4.18
N THR A 250 15.15 15.98 -3.19
CA THR A 250 16.40 16.10 -2.42
C THR A 250 16.20 15.55 -1.01
N ALA A 251 17.31 15.27 -0.32
CA ALA A 251 17.33 14.65 0.98
C ALA A 251 16.63 15.55 2.02
N ILE A 252 15.52 15.06 2.57
CA ILE A 252 14.70 15.81 3.51
C ILE A 252 14.22 14.90 4.65
N ARG A 253 13.86 15.48 5.80
CA ARG A 253 13.33 14.71 6.92
C ARG A 253 11.90 14.26 6.64
N ILE A 254 11.70 12.95 6.50
CA ILE A 254 10.41 12.30 6.29
C ILE A 254 10.39 10.95 7.02
N GLY A 255 9.25 10.56 7.59
CA GLY A 255 9.13 9.36 8.41
C GLY A 255 9.61 9.58 9.85
N THR A 256 10.06 8.53 10.53
CA THR A 256 10.48 8.62 11.94
C THR A 256 11.85 9.29 12.08
N ARG A 257 12.16 9.83 13.27
CA ARG A 257 13.48 10.42 13.55
C ARG A 257 14.65 9.49 13.25
N ALA A 258 14.48 8.19 13.49
CA ALA A 258 15.52 7.18 13.29
C ALA A 258 15.87 6.96 11.80
N MET A 259 14.98 7.35 10.87
CA MET A 259 15.24 7.21 9.44
C MET A 259 16.25 8.22 8.90
N GLY A 260 16.42 9.36 9.59
CA GLY A 260 17.20 10.50 9.10
C GLY A 260 16.57 11.18 7.89
N THR A 261 17.39 11.87 7.11
CA THR A 261 17.00 12.48 5.82
C THR A 261 16.94 11.43 4.72
N ARG A 262 16.01 11.60 3.76
CA ARG A 262 15.78 10.66 2.64
C ARG A 262 15.28 11.42 1.41
N PHE A 263 15.72 11.01 0.22
CA PHE A 263 15.10 11.38 -1.07
C PHE A 263 14.43 10.17 -1.75
N ASN A 264 14.73 8.94 -1.30
CA ASN A 264 14.32 7.68 -1.92
C ASN A 264 13.31 6.90 -1.05
N VAL A 265 12.28 7.59 -0.58
CA VAL A 265 11.26 7.00 0.29
C VAL A 265 9.87 7.44 -0.11
N GLN A 266 8.92 6.52 0.00
CA GLN A 266 7.49 6.83 0.05
C GLN A 266 6.91 6.30 1.35
N MET A 267 5.94 7.00 1.91
CA MET A 267 5.19 6.56 3.07
C MET A 267 3.70 6.70 2.77
N LEU A 268 2.98 5.57 2.81
CA LEU A 268 1.53 5.54 2.73
C LEU A 268 0.96 5.53 4.15
N ILE A 269 0.20 6.55 4.50
CA ILE A 269 -0.53 6.60 5.78
C ILE A 269 -2.00 6.35 5.50
N GLN A 270 -2.57 5.37 6.18
CA GLN A 270 -4.02 5.15 6.23
C GLN A 270 -4.57 5.90 7.44
N LEU A 271 -5.58 6.75 7.21
CA LEU A 271 -6.40 7.38 8.24
C LEU A 271 -7.79 6.74 8.18
N PRO A 272 -8.07 5.71 9.00
CA PRO A 272 -9.35 5.04 8.97
C PRO A 272 -10.49 6.00 9.36
N LEU A 273 -11.52 6.03 8.53
CA LEU A 273 -12.71 6.87 8.67
C LEU A 273 -13.86 6.07 9.30
N LYS A 274 -14.76 6.79 9.97
CA LYS A 274 -16.02 6.20 10.44
C LYS A 274 -16.99 6.14 9.26
N GLN A 275 -17.25 4.92 8.77
CA GLN A 275 -18.27 4.69 7.75
C GLN A 275 -19.68 4.93 8.28
N LYS A 276 -20.62 5.23 7.38
CA LYS A 276 -22.04 5.43 7.70
C LYS A 276 -22.63 4.19 8.36
N GLU A 277 -23.43 4.39 9.39
CA GLU A 277 -24.14 3.29 10.04
C GLU A 277 -25.07 2.61 9.04
N ARG A 278 -25.04 1.28 9.01
CA ARG A 278 -25.96 0.54 8.16
C ARG A 278 -27.37 0.63 8.75
N PRO A 279 -28.39 0.85 7.92
CA PRO A 279 -29.75 0.51 8.32
C PRO A 279 -29.72 -0.95 8.76
N LYS A 280 -30.07 -1.22 10.02
CA LYS A 280 -30.27 -2.59 10.47
C LYS A 280 -31.31 -3.18 9.53
N ARG A 281 -30.98 -4.26 8.81
CA ARG A 281 -32.01 -5.04 8.15
C ARG A 281 -32.91 -5.53 9.28
N HIS A 282 -34.08 -4.92 9.43
CA HIS A 282 -35.15 -5.52 10.19
C HIS A 282 -35.44 -6.83 9.49
N THR A 283 -34.97 -7.93 10.07
CA THR A 283 -35.58 -9.24 9.82
C THR A 283 -37.03 -9.04 10.21
N SER A 284 -37.91 -8.89 9.22
CA SER A 284 -39.34 -8.96 9.41
C SER A 284 -39.64 -10.30 10.08
N ALA A 285 -39.94 -10.25 11.37
CA ALA A 285 -40.70 -11.30 12.02
C ALA A 285 -42.12 -11.30 11.43
N ALA A 286 -42.71 -12.51 11.34
CA ALA A 286 -44.02 -12.89 10.81
C ALA A 286 -44.08 -13.08 9.28
N ALA A 287 -44.54 -14.22 8.73
CA ALA A 287 -45.40 -15.28 9.24
C ALA A 287 -44.62 -16.59 9.54
N GLY A 288 -44.87 -17.36 10.59
CA GLY A 288 -46.19 -17.69 11.13
C GLY A 288 -46.73 -18.96 10.47
N LEU A 289 -46.01 -20.08 10.59
CA LEU A 289 -46.57 -21.43 10.52
C LEU A 289 -45.96 -22.22 11.67
N GLU A 290 -46.81 -22.49 12.66
CA GLU A 290 -46.55 -23.36 13.79
C GLU A 290 -46.18 -24.75 13.29
N TYR A 291 -45.09 -25.31 13.82
CA TYR A 291 -45.01 -26.76 14.00
C TYR A 291 -44.51 -27.00 15.42
N GLU A 292 -45.43 -27.51 16.24
CA GLU A 292 -45.20 -27.97 17.61
C GLU A 292 -44.02 -28.95 17.64
N CYS A 293 -43.01 -28.64 18.46
CA CYS A 293 -42.01 -29.61 18.86
C CYS A 293 -42.56 -30.41 20.05
N GLY A 294 -43.36 -31.44 19.74
CA GLY A 294 -43.72 -32.50 20.68
C GLY A 294 -42.71 -33.65 20.60
N LEU A 295 -42.06 -33.97 21.73
CA LEU A 295 -41.32 -35.23 21.91
C LEU A 295 -42.20 -36.42 21.51
N MET A 296 -41.66 -37.41 20.78
CA MET A 296 -41.86 -38.85 20.99
C MET A 296 -40.88 -39.69 20.15
N SER A 297 -40.06 -40.44 20.90
CA SER A 297 -39.41 -41.74 20.66
C SER A 297 -39.63 -42.52 19.34
N ALA A 298 -38.49 -42.95 18.77
CA ALA A 298 -38.18 -44.21 18.08
C ALA A 298 -39.26 -44.97 17.27
N LYS A 299 -38.99 -45.20 15.97
CA LYS A 299 -38.66 -46.52 15.38
C LYS A 299 -38.45 -46.42 13.86
N SER A 300 -37.57 -47.31 13.40
CA SER A 300 -37.21 -47.66 12.02
C SER A 300 -38.38 -47.79 11.04
N CYS A 301 -38.13 -47.52 9.75
CA CYS A 301 -38.34 -48.51 8.69
C CYS A 301 -37.74 -48.07 7.34
N PHE A 302 -37.34 -49.09 6.59
CA PHE A 302 -36.61 -49.11 5.33
C PHE A 302 -37.49 -48.84 4.09
N SER A 303 -36.79 -48.58 2.97
CA SER A 303 -37.18 -48.78 1.56
C SER A 303 -38.06 -47.69 0.92
N ALA A 304 -38.13 -47.51 -0.40
CA ALA A 304 -37.26 -47.66 -1.57
C ALA A 304 -38.16 -47.24 -2.76
N SER A 305 -37.57 -46.67 -3.82
CA SER A 305 -38.18 -46.50 -5.17
C SER A 305 -39.40 -45.55 -5.26
N ALA A 306 -39.75 -44.89 -6.37
CA ALA A 306 -39.19 -44.68 -7.70
C ALA A 306 -40.07 -43.64 -8.44
N PHE A 307 -39.44 -42.97 -9.43
CA PHE A 307 -39.98 -42.56 -10.74
C PHE A 307 -40.83 -41.30 -10.96
N ASP A 308 -40.60 -40.78 -12.18
CA ASP A 308 -41.24 -39.72 -12.98
C ASP A 308 -41.12 -38.26 -12.49
N GLY A 309 -40.70 -37.29 -13.30
CA GLY A 309 -40.35 -37.25 -14.72
C GLY A 309 -40.56 -35.82 -15.24
N LEU A 310 -39.68 -35.40 -16.17
CA LEU A 310 -39.74 -34.23 -17.09
C LEU A 310 -38.61 -33.20 -16.95
N HIS A 311 -37.58 -33.42 -17.76
CA HIS A 311 -36.74 -32.44 -18.48
C HIS A 311 -37.61 -31.55 -19.43
N PRO A 312 -37.12 -30.46 -20.09
CA PRO A 312 -35.74 -30.23 -20.59
C PRO A 312 -35.24 -28.74 -20.60
N ARG A 313 -33.94 -28.41 -20.52
CA ARG A 313 -32.97 -27.98 -21.59
C ARG A 313 -32.11 -26.86 -20.95
N GLY A 314 -30.80 -26.72 -21.10
CA GLY A 314 -29.76 -27.46 -21.82
C GLY A 314 -28.40 -26.80 -21.57
N CYS A 315 -27.35 -27.63 -21.72
CA CYS A 315 -25.93 -27.41 -22.09
C CYS A 315 -25.21 -26.07 -21.83
N SER A 316 -23.94 -26.01 -21.41
CA SER A 316 -22.89 -27.05 -21.34
C SER A 316 -21.74 -26.63 -20.40
N ARG A 317 -21.12 -27.65 -19.81
CA ARG A 317 -19.87 -27.62 -19.02
C ARG A 317 -18.66 -27.84 -19.94
N SER A 318 -17.52 -27.24 -19.60
CA SER A 318 -16.20 -27.83 -19.87
C SER A 318 -15.70 -28.52 -18.60
N ALA A 319 -15.33 -29.79 -18.73
CA ALA A 319 -14.93 -30.68 -17.64
C ALA A 319 -13.44 -30.55 -17.28
N SER A 320 -13.12 -30.68 -15.99
CA SER A 320 -11.81 -31.09 -15.48
C SER A 320 -11.99 -32.39 -14.71
N ALA A 321 -11.41 -33.48 -15.22
CA ALA A 321 -11.34 -34.75 -14.52
C ALA A 321 -10.00 -34.87 -13.80
N SER A 322 -10.06 -34.98 -12.48
CA SER A 322 -9.00 -35.45 -11.59
C SER A 322 -9.03 -36.97 -11.54
N ALA A 323 -7.88 -37.63 -11.70
CA ALA A 323 -7.69 -39.03 -11.33
C ALA A 323 -6.47 -39.14 -10.40
N SER A 324 -6.75 -39.54 -9.16
CA SER A 324 -5.79 -40.04 -8.19
C SER A 324 -5.43 -41.49 -8.51
N ALA A 325 -4.17 -41.87 -8.36
CA ALA A 325 -3.79 -43.24 -8.11
C ALA A 325 -2.55 -43.27 -7.21
N ALA A 326 -2.72 -43.90 -6.04
CA ALA A 326 -1.65 -44.33 -5.16
C ALA A 326 -1.05 -45.65 -5.68
N SER A 327 0.26 -45.85 -5.50
CA SER A 327 0.82 -47.16 -5.16
C SER A 327 2.28 -47.03 -4.69
N SER A 328 2.57 -47.83 -3.67
CA SER A 328 3.82 -48.09 -2.96
C SER A 328 5.00 -48.56 -3.82
N LYS A 329 6.21 -48.12 -3.46
CA LYS A 329 7.28 -48.94 -2.85
C LYS A 329 8.35 -48.02 -2.25
#